data_AF-A0A0H2RAC8-F1
#
_entry.id   AF-A0A0H2RAC8-F1
#
_cell.length_a   1.000
_cell.length_b   1.000
_cell.length_c   1.000
_cell.angle_alpha   90.00
_cell.angle_beta   90.00
_cell.angle_gamma   90.00
#
_symmetry.space_group_name_H-M   'P 1'
#
loop_
_entity.id
_entity.type
_entity.pdbx_description
1 polymer ?
#
loop_
_entity_poly.entity_id
_entity_poly.type
_entity_poly.pdbx_seq_one_letter_code
_entity_poly.pdbx_strand_id
1 'polypeptide(L)'
;MTSHKHATLLTRTESLSTISTNATADNLPGPGRTIDRIFQCAGRRIELLLNKFANRVGMGPAHIAQEIRLLCGHHKFAYFNHYPEQPGRLSEVQLKVLRNRCNALMKFVGSRLLSTQLVALEEVTTLAIDDSLIRAIILECHMKHLEPKYLEPSLLLVSAKALASVKEADTHALWATIKQSDVRQRFRLNHEDFGKSLTRPPPLKRGKMFWVKFHRYVGQYLYRYSVQEVVGHRVVDPFRVSLSFHKLQ
;
A
#
# COMPACT_ATOMS: atom_id res chain seq x y z
N MET A 1 8.00 -37.85 36.42
CA MET A 1 8.83 -37.36 35.31
C MET A 1 9.07 -35.87 35.52
N THR A 2 10.25 -35.51 36.03
CA THR A 2 10.60 -34.18 36.53
C THR A 2 11.28 -33.35 35.43
N SER A 3 10.63 -32.27 35.02
CA SER A 3 11.09 -31.36 33.96
C SER A 3 12.13 -30.37 34.50
N HIS A 4 13.41 -30.61 34.17
CA HIS A 4 14.52 -29.72 34.52
C HIS A 4 14.48 -28.43 33.69
N LYS A 5 14.36 -27.28 34.37
CA LYS A 5 14.52 -25.94 33.79
C LYS A 5 16.00 -25.56 33.91
N HIS A 6 16.74 -25.61 32.80
CA HIS A 6 18.11 -25.09 32.75
C HIS A 6 18.05 -23.57 32.55
N ALA A 7 18.37 -22.83 33.61
CA ALA A 7 18.58 -21.39 33.56
C ALA A 7 20.01 -21.12 33.09
N THR A 8 20.18 -20.69 31.85
CA THR A 8 21.48 -20.35 31.27
C THR A 8 21.90 -18.96 31.75
N LEU A 9 22.95 -18.91 32.56
CA LEU A 9 23.50 -17.69 33.13
C LEU A 9 24.49 -17.08 32.12
N LEU A 10 24.10 -15.97 31.48
CA LEU A 10 24.93 -15.25 30.50
C LEU A 10 25.96 -14.38 31.23
N THR A 11 27.18 -14.90 31.35
CA THR A 11 28.33 -14.17 31.88
C THR A 11 28.79 -13.12 30.87
N ARG A 12 28.68 -11.84 31.24
CA ARG A 12 29.14 -10.71 30.43
C ARG A 12 30.67 -10.65 30.49
N THR A 13 31.32 -11.03 29.40
CA THR A 13 32.78 -10.84 29.22
C THR A 13 33.07 -9.35 29.00
N GLU A 14 33.82 -8.75 29.92
CA GLU A 14 34.29 -7.37 29.77
C GLU A 14 35.47 -7.33 28.79
N SER A 15 35.18 -7.00 27.54
CA SER A 15 36.18 -6.73 26.51
C SER A 15 36.86 -5.40 26.81
N LEU A 16 38.03 -5.43 27.46
CA LEU A 16 38.93 -4.27 27.54
C LEU A 16 39.44 -3.98 26.11
N SER A 17 38.84 -2.97 25.46
CA SER A 17 39.31 -2.48 24.18
C SER A 17 40.59 -1.70 24.36
N THR A 18 41.72 -2.29 23.98
CA THR A 18 42.97 -1.57 23.77
C THR A 18 42.77 -0.66 22.56
N ILE A 19 42.39 0.60 22.83
CA ILE A 19 42.24 1.66 21.83
C ILE A 19 43.63 1.99 21.30
N SER A 20 43.98 1.41 20.15
CA SER A 20 45.18 1.80 19.39
C SER A 20 44.96 3.20 18.81
N THR A 21 45.72 4.17 19.32
CA THR A 21 45.71 5.61 18.95
C THR A 21 46.26 5.89 17.55
N ASN A 22 46.26 4.90 16.66
CA ASN A 22 46.53 5.05 15.23
C ASN A 22 45.27 4.74 14.39
N ALA A 23 44.10 4.85 15.02
CA ALA A 23 42.82 4.88 14.33
C ALA A 23 42.86 6.03 13.31
N THR A 24 43.01 5.66 12.04
CA THR A 24 42.67 6.46 10.87
C THR A 24 41.48 7.32 11.26
N ALA A 25 41.65 8.64 11.36
CA ALA A 25 40.59 9.51 11.80
C ALA A 25 39.40 9.34 10.85
N ASP A 26 38.42 8.55 11.30
CA ASP A 26 37.25 8.12 10.55
C ASP A 26 36.38 9.35 10.32
N ASN A 27 36.74 10.14 9.31
CA ASN A 27 36.04 11.29 8.71
C ASN A 27 36.98 12.34 8.09
N LEU A 28 38.30 12.12 8.03
CA LEU A 28 39.15 13.01 7.24
C LEU A 28 38.79 12.93 5.74
N PRO A 29 38.66 14.07 5.04
CA PRO A 29 38.38 14.12 3.62
C PRO A 29 39.60 13.63 2.84
N GLY A 30 39.66 12.32 2.59
CA GLY A 30 40.62 11.75 1.65
C GLY A 30 40.17 11.96 0.20
N PRO A 31 41.11 12.07 -0.77
CA PRO A 31 40.79 12.29 -2.18
C PRO A 31 39.84 11.21 -2.75
N GLY A 32 39.95 9.96 -2.28
CA GLY A 32 39.03 8.88 -2.66
C GLY A 32 37.56 9.12 -2.25
N ARG A 33 37.32 9.74 -1.08
CA ARG A 33 35.95 10.04 -0.60
C ARG A 33 35.29 11.15 -1.40
N THR A 34 36.06 12.11 -1.91
CA THR A 34 35.52 13.19 -2.75
C THR A 34 35.00 12.63 -4.07
N ILE A 35 35.78 11.75 -4.70
CA ILE A 35 35.40 11.11 -5.97
C ILE A 35 34.17 10.21 -5.79
N ASP A 36 34.13 9.40 -4.73
CA ASP A 36 32.96 8.57 -4.39
C ASP A 36 31.69 9.40 -4.22
N ARG A 37 31.76 10.53 -3.49
CA ARG A 37 30.62 11.46 -3.36
C ARG A 37 30.16 12.04 -4.69
N ILE A 38 31.08 12.35 -5.60
CA ILE A 38 30.74 12.85 -6.95
C ILE A 38 30.00 11.78 -7.74
N PHE A 39 30.49 10.53 -7.74
CA PHE A 39 29.84 9.42 -8.45
C PHE A 39 28.46 9.10 -7.86
N GLN A 40 28.32 9.08 -6.53
CA GLN A 40 27.02 8.90 -5.89
C GLN A 40 26.03 10.01 -6.23
N CYS A 41 26.50 11.26 -6.29
CA CYS A 41 25.67 12.40 -6.69
C CYS A 41 25.27 12.31 -8.17
N ALA A 42 26.20 11.95 -9.05
CA ALA A 42 25.94 11.75 -10.47
C ALA A 42 24.93 10.61 -10.70
N GLY A 43 25.10 9.48 -10.03
CA GLY A 43 24.17 8.34 -10.09
C GLY A 43 22.75 8.73 -9.70
N ARG A 44 22.57 9.44 -8.58
CA ARG A 44 21.25 9.94 -8.15
C ARG A 44 20.63 10.88 -9.19
N ARG A 45 21.41 11.77 -9.80
CA ARG A 45 20.89 12.68 -10.83
C ARG A 45 20.44 11.93 -12.09
N ILE A 46 21.21 10.94 -12.53
CA ILE A 46 20.85 10.10 -13.68
C ILE A 46 19.56 9.31 -13.38
N GLU A 47 19.44 8.72 -12.20
CA GLU A 47 18.23 8.01 -11.78
C GLU A 47 17.00 8.93 -11.81
N LEU A 48 17.12 10.16 -11.28
CA LEU A 48 16.03 11.14 -11.31
C LEU A 48 15.63 11.53 -12.74
N LEU A 49 16.60 11.67 -13.65
CA LEU A 49 16.33 11.98 -15.06
C LEU A 49 15.65 10.81 -15.76
N LEU A 50 16.10 9.57 -15.53
CA LEU A 50 15.48 8.38 -16.10
C LEU A 50 14.07 8.16 -15.56
N ASN A 51 13.84 8.34 -14.26
CA ASN A 51 12.50 8.27 -13.66
C ASN A 51 11.58 9.35 -14.24
N LYS A 52 12.08 10.58 -14.40
CA LYS A 52 11.31 11.67 -15.04
C LYS A 52 11.02 11.38 -16.51
N PHE A 53 11.95 10.78 -17.23
CA PHE A 53 11.76 10.41 -18.63
C PHE A 53 10.76 9.26 -18.77
N ALA A 54 10.87 8.21 -17.97
CA ALA A 54 9.92 7.10 -17.93
C ALA A 54 8.49 7.61 -17.65
N ASN A 55 8.34 8.56 -16.72
CA ASN A 55 7.04 9.20 -16.45
C ASN A 55 6.54 10.01 -17.64
N ARG A 56 7.41 10.73 -18.35
CA ARG A 56 7.04 11.50 -19.56
C ARG A 56 6.63 10.62 -20.73
N VAL A 57 7.28 9.46 -20.88
CA VAL A 57 6.97 8.48 -21.94
C VAL A 57 5.76 7.61 -21.56
N GLY A 58 5.15 7.84 -20.38
CA GLY A 58 4.00 7.04 -19.93
C GLY A 58 4.37 5.59 -19.57
N MET A 59 5.65 5.34 -19.26
CA MET A 59 6.13 4.01 -18.87
C MET A 59 6.30 3.87 -17.36
N GLY A 60 5.91 4.89 -16.58
CA GLY A 60 5.96 4.84 -15.12
C GLY A 60 4.78 4.08 -14.48
N PRO A 61 4.94 3.60 -13.24
CA PRO A 61 3.87 2.89 -12.52
C PRO A 61 2.60 3.74 -12.35
N ALA A 62 2.76 5.05 -12.09
CA ALA A 62 1.63 5.98 -11.98
C ALA A 62 0.83 6.09 -13.29
N HIS A 63 1.50 6.06 -14.45
CA HIS A 63 0.83 6.10 -15.74
C HIS A 63 0.04 4.81 -16.00
N ILE A 64 0.63 3.65 -15.74
CA ILE A 64 -0.08 2.37 -15.88
C ILE A 64 -1.28 2.32 -14.94
N ALA A 65 -1.13 2.79 -13.70
CA ALA A 65 -2.25 2.88 -12.77
C ALA A 65 -3.35 3.82 -13.27
N GLN A 66 -2.99 4.93 -13.92
CA GLN A 66 -3.95 5.81 -14.58
C GLN A 66 -4.66 5.12 -15.75
N GLU A 67 -3.96 4.37 -16.61
CA GLU A 67 -4.58 3.58 -17.67
C GLU A 67 -5.56 2.55 -17.11
N ILE A 68 -5.20 1.87 -16.02
CA ILE A 68 -6.08 0.93 -15.31
C ILE A 68 -7.37 1.64 -14.86
N ARG A 69 -7.25 2.82 -14.22
CA ARG A 69 -8.42 3.62 -13.82
C ARG A 69 -9.29 4.02 -15.01
N LEU A 70 -8.69 4.38 -16.13
CA LEU A 70 -9.41 4.72 -17.36
C LEU A 70 -10.16 3.50 -17.93
N LEU A 71 -9.52 2.34 -17.97
CA LEU A 71 -10.13 1.08 -18.43
C LEU A 71 -11.31 0.64 -17.54
N CYS A 72 -11.21 0.84 -16.23
CA CYS A 72 -12.30 0.57 -15.30
C CYS A 72 -13.38 1.67 -15.31
N GLY A 73 -13.22 2.72 -16.12
CA GLY A 73 -14.20 3.81 -16.22
C GLY A 73 -14.23 4.75 -15.01
N HIS A 74 -13.22 4.71 -14.11
CA HIS A 74 -13.19 5.53 -12.89
C HIS A 74 -13.24 7.04 -13.16
N HIS A 75 -12.75 7.48 -14.32
CA HIS A 75 -12.82 8.89 -14.73
C HIS A 75 -14.28 9.40 -14.83
N LYS A 76 -15.25 8.52 -15.15
CA LYS A 76 -16.65 8.91 -15.30
C LYS A 76 -17.35 9.13 -13.95
N PHE A 77 -16.84 8.53 -12.87
CA PHE A 77 -17.48 8.58 -11.55
C PHE A 77 -17.05 9.77 -10.69
N ALA A 78 -16.03 10.53 -11.07
CA ALA A 78 -15.55 11.65 -10.27
C ALA A 78 -16.49 12.87 -10.26
N TYR A 79 -17.46 12.94 -11.19
CA TYR A 79 -18.29 14.15 -11.37
C TYR A 79 -19.80 13.98 -11.20
N PHE A 80 -20.35 12.77 -11.17
CA PHE A 80 -21.79 12.59 -10.99
C PHE A 80 -22.11 11.48 -9.98
N ASN A 81 -22.95 11.83 -9.00
CA ASN A 81 -23.55 10.99 -7.95
C ASN A 81 -24.48 9.88 -8.51
N HIS A 82 -24.14 9.24 -9.62
CA HIS A 82 -24.85 8.07 -10.07
C HIS A 82 -24.18 6.84 -9.49
N TYR A 83 -24.96 6.17 -8.66
CA TYR A 83 -24.69 4.87 -8.10
C TYR A 83 -23.96 3.97 -9.09
N PRO A 84 -23.06 3.08 -8.62
CA PRO A 84 -22.59 2.01 -9.45
C PRO A 84 -23.80 1.16 -9.82
N GLU A 85 -24.38 1.41 -10.99
CA GLU A 85 -25.02 0.35 -11.74
C GLU A 85 -24.04 -0.82 -11.70
N GLN A 86 -24.57 -2.00 -11.36
CA GLN A 86 -23.82 -3.23 -11.13
C GLN A 86 -22.60 -3.30 -12.03
N PRO A 87 -21.40 -3.64 -11.51
CA PRO A 87 -20.15 -3.62 -12.26
C PRO A 87 -20.40 -4.22 -13.64
N GLY A 88 -20.52 -3.34 -14.63
CA GLY A 88 -20.94 -3.72 -15.96
C GLY A 88 -19.98 -4.80 -16.40
N ARG A 89 -20.52 -5.98 -16.74
CA ARG A 89 -19.74 -7.17 -17.05
C ARG A 89 -18.74 -6.79 -18.14
N LEU A 90 -17.50 -6.49 -17.74
CA LEU A 90 -16.44 -6.10 -18.66
C LEU A 90 -16.32 -7.21 -19.71
N SER A 91 -16.17 -6.83 -20.98
CA SER A 91 -15.97 -7.84 -22.01
C SER A 91 -14.71 -8.64 -21.72
N GLU A 92 -14.66 -9.91 -22.12
CA GLU A 92 -13.48 -10.75 -21.88
C GLU A 92 -12.20 -10.12 -22.47
N VAL A 93 -12.34 -9.42 -23.59
CA VAL A 93 -11.25 -8.66 -24.22
C VAL A 93 -10.75 -7.54 -23.31
N GLN A 94 -11.67 -6.74 -22.73
CA GLN A 94 -11.30 -5.67 -21.80
C GLN A 94 -10.66 -6.22 -20.53
N LEU A 95 -11.19 -7.31 -19.99
CA LEU A 95 -10.65 -7.96 -18.79
C LEU A 95 -9.24 -8.49 -19.05
N LYS A 96 -8.98 -9.05 -20.24
CA LYS A 96 -7.63 -9.46 -20.66
C LYS A 96 -6.66 -8.28 -20.74
N VAL A 97 -7.09 -7.15 -21.32
CA VAL A 97 -6.27 -5.93 -21.39
C VAL A 97 -5.98 -5.41 -19.98
N LEU A 98 -6.99 -5.36 -19.11
CA LEU A 98 -6.86 -4.94 -17.72
C LEU A 98 -5.88 -5.83 -16.96
N ARG A 99 -6.00 -7.15 -17.07
CA ARG A 99 -5.06 -8.11 -16.47
C ARG A 99 -3.63 -7.90 -16.97
N ASN A 100 -3.44 -7.62 -18.25
CA ASN A 100 -2.12 -7.31 -18.80
C ASN A 100 -1.52 -6.04 -18.18
N ARG A 101 -2.34 -4.99 -17.96
CA ARG A 101 -1.88 -3.75 -17.30
C ARG A 101 -1.60 -3.96 -15.82
N CYS A 102 -2.42 -4.71 -15.10
CA CYS A 102 -2.13 -5.13 -13.71
C CYS A 102 -0.81 -5.90 -13.64
N ASN A 103 -0.58 -6.87 -14.53
CA ASN A 103 0.69 -7.60 -14.62
C ASN A 103 1.88 -6.66 -14.89
N ALA A 104 1.71 -5.66 -15.76
CA ALA A 104 2.74 -4.66 -16.01
C ALA A 104 3.04 -3.83 -14.74
N LEU A 105 2.01 -3.44 -13.98
CA LEU A 105 2.17 -2.75 -12.69
C LEU A 105 2.92 -3.63 -11.67
N MET A 106 2.60 -4.92 -11.59
CA MET A 106 3.28 -5.86 -10.68
C MET A 106 4.76 -6.05 -11.03
N LYS A 107 5.18 -5.86 -12.29
CA LYS A 107 6.61 -5.83 -12.64
C LYS A 107 7.34 -4.65 -11.99
N PHE A 108 6.69 -3.49 -11.85
CA PHE A 108 7.28 -2.32 -11.17
C PHE A 108 7.41 -2.53 -9.66
N VAL A 109 6.45 -3.23 -9.05
CA VAL A 109 6.54 -3.65 -7.64
C VAL A 109 7.79 -4.52 -7.42
N GLY A 110 8.14 -5.37 -8.38
CA GLY A 110 9.36 -6.18 -8.36
C GLY A 110 10.65 -5.47 -8.83
N SER A 111 10.61 -4.16 -9.11
CA SER A 111 11.76 -3.38 -9.61
C SER A 111 12.93 -3.39 -8.61
N ARG A 112 14.16 -3.18 -9.08
CA ARG A 112 15.32 -3.01 -8.18
C ARG A 112 15.44 -1.58 -7.63
N LEU A 113 14.73 -0.63 -8.23
CA LEU A 113 14.75 0.76 -7.81
C LEU A 113 13.69 0.98 -6.73
N LEU A 114 14.14 1.24 -5.50
CA LEU A 114 13.28 1.47 -4.34
C LEU A 114 12.23 2.55 -4.61
N SER A 115 12.64 3.66 -5.22
CA SER A 115 11.76 4.78 -5.57
C SER A 115 10.59 4.34 -6.46
N THR A 116 10.86 3.51 -7.47
CA THR A 116 9.85 2.94 -8.36
C THR A 116 8.96 1.93 -7.65
N GLN A 117 9.53 1.07 -6.79
CA GLN A 117 8.77 0.07 -6.04
C GLN A 117 7.75 0.72 -5.09
N LEU A 118 8.17 1.74 -4.34
CA LEU A 118 7.30 2.44 -3.40
C LEU A 118 6.10 3.06 -4.11
N VAL A 119 6.32 3.78 -5.21
CA VAL A 119 5.23 4.36 -6.01
C VAL A 119 4.31 3.27 -6.57
N ALA A 120 4.87 2.17 -7.10
CA ALA A 120 4.06 1.07 -7.62
C ALA A 120 3.18 0.42 -6.54
N LEU A 121 3.72 0.20 -5.34
CA LEU A 121 2.96 -0.36 -4.22
C LEU A 121 1.87 0.59 -3.70
N GLU A 122 2.12 1.89 -3.67
CA GLU A 122 1.11 2.89 -3.32
C GLU A 122 -0.03 2.92 -4.34
N GLU A 123 0.29 2.81 -5.63
CA GLU A 123 -0.71 2.72 -6.70
C GLU A 123 -1.52 1.42 -6.60
N VAL A 124 -0.88 0.27 -6.37
CA VAL A 124 -1.55 -1.02 -6.13
C VAL A 124 -2.51 -0.92 -4.94
N THR A 125 -2.05 -0.33 -3.83
CA THR A 125 -2.86 -0.11 -2.64
C THR A 125 -4.12 0.70 -2.96
N THR A 126 -3.94 1.82 -3.66
CA THR A 126 -5.03 2.73 -4.02
C THR A 126 -6.03 2.04 -4.96
N LEU A 127 -5.55 1.38 -6.02
CA LEU A 127 -6.39 0.65 -6.96
C LEU A 127 -7.18 -0.48 -6.29
N ALA A 128 -6.53 -1.24 -5.40
CA ALA A 128 -7.19 -2.33 -4.66
C ALA A 128 -8.28 -1.80 -3.73
N ILE A 129 -8.07 -0.66 -3.07
CA ILE A 129 -9.06 -0.02 -2.20
C ILE A 129 -10.26 0.50 -3.01
N ASP A 130 -10.00 1.10 -4.16
CA ASP A 130 -11.01 1.78 -4.97
C ASP A 130 -11.90 0.80 -5.76
N ASP A 131 -11.37 -0.34 -6.20
CA ASP A 131 -12.08 -1.28 -7.07
C ASP A 131 -11.88 -2.75 -6.67
N SER A 132 -12.98 -3.43 -6.34
CA SER A 132 -13.00 -4.85 -5.98
C SER A 132 -12.60 -5.78 -7.14
N LEU A 133 -12.91 -5.41 -8.39
CA LEU A 133 -12.56 -6.21 -9.56
C LEU A 133 -11.06 -6.11 -9.84
N ILE A 134 -10.48 -4.91 -9.75
CA ILE A 134 -9.03 -4.74 -9.88
C ILE A 134 -8.33 -5.55 -8.79
N ARG A 135 -8.85 -5.51 -7.56
CA ARG A 135 -8.31 -6.30 -6.45
C ARG A 135 -8.30 -7.80 -6.74
N ALA A 136 -9.42 -8.35 -7.23
CA ALA A 136 -9.51 -9.76 -7.60
C ALA A 136 -8.46 -10.12 -8.67
N ILE A 137 -8.30 -9.26 -9.69
CA ILE A 137 -7.28 -9.43 -10.73
C ILE A 137 -5.87 -9.37 -10.14
N ILE A 138 -5.58 -8.43 -9.24
CA ILE A 138 -4.26 -8.32 -8.59
C ILE A 138 -3.98 -9.56 -7.72
N LEU A 139 -4.99 -10.10 -7.05
CA LEU A 139 -4.87 -11.33 -6.27
C LEU A 139 -4.51 -12.54 -7.16
N GLU A 140 -5.08 -12.60 -8.37
CA GLU A 140 -4.71 -13.59 -9.39
C GLU A 140 -3.29 -13.35 -9.97
N CYS A 141 -2.87 -12.08 -10.07
CA CYS A 141 -1.55 -11.67 -10.54
C CYS A 141 -0.45 -11.94 -9.48
N HIS A 142 -0.18 -13.21 -9.18
CA HIS A 142 1.01 -13.73 -8.47
C HIS A 142 1.59 -12.78 -7.39
N MET A 143 1.01 -12.79 -6.18
CA MET A 143 1.41 -11.93 -5.06
C MET A 143 2.87 -12.06 -4.57
N LYS A 144 3.66 -12.99 -5.12
CA LYS A 144 5.10 -13.16 -4.79
C LYS A 144 5.91 -11.88 -4.97
N HIS A 145 5.45 -10.94 -5.81
CA HIS A 145 6.13 -9.67 -6.01
C HIS A 145 5.89 -8.66 -4.88
N LEU A 146 4.83 -8.84 -4.07
CA LEU A 146 4.55 -7.94 -2.95
C LEU A 146 5.52 -8.17 -1.78
N GLU A 147 6.16 -9.33 -1.69
CA GLU A 147 7.18 -9.59 -0.68
C GLU A 147 8.44 -8.78 -1.03
N PRO A 148 8.83 -7.80 -0.19
CA PRO A 148 9.94 -6.93 -0.51
C PRO A 148 11.26 -7.71 -0.40
N LYS A 149 12.13 -7.52 -1.37
CA LYS A 149 13.48 -8.13 -1.38
C LYS A 149 14.45 -7.44 -0.42
N TYR A 150 14.13 -6.20 -0.05
CA TYR A 150 14.97 -5.35 0.79
C TYR A 150 14.30 -5.14 2.14
N LEU A 151 15.11 -5.13 3.21
CA LEU A 151 14.67 -4.94 4.59
C LEU A 151 14.53 -3.46 4.95
N GLU A 152 14.14 -2.62 3.99
CA GLU A 152 13.92 -1.20 4.27
C GLU A 152 12.57 -1.02 5.00
N PRO A 153 12.54 -0.35 6.17
CA PRO A 153 11.31 -0.21 6.95
C PRO A 153 10.17 0.47 6.19
N SER A 154 10.49 1.46 5.36
CA SER A 154 9.53 2.16 4.49
C SER A 154 8.90 1.20 3.47
N LEU A 155 9.72 0.38 2.82
CA LEU A 155 9.27 -0.59 1.83
C LEU A 155 8.43 -1.70 2.47
N LEU A 156 8.86 -2.22 3.62
CA LEU A 156 8.12 -3.22 4.40
C LEU A 156 6.72 -2.71 4.77
N LEU A 157 6.64 -1.48 5.27
CA LEU A 157 5.37 -0.86 5.65
C LEU A 157 4.42 -0.71 4.46
N VAL A 158 4.91 -0.17 3.34
CA VAL A 158 4.09 0.05 2.14
C VAL A 158 3.69 -1.27 1.48
N SER A 159 4.59 -2.27 1.47
CA SER A 159 4.30 -3.63 1.03
C SER A 159 3.20 -4.29 1.87
N ALA A 160 3.35 -4.26 3.21
CA ALA A 160 2.35 -4.84 4.12
C ALA A 160 0.98 -4.17 3.92
N LYS A 161 0.95 -2.84 3.76
CA LYS A 161 -0.26 -2.08 3.45
C LYS A 161 -0.90 -2.51 2.13
N ALA A 162 -0.09 -2.68 1.07
CA ALA A 162 -0.58 -3.14 -0.22
C ALA A 162 -1.13 -4.56 -0.14
N LEU A 163 -0.42 -5.46 0.54
CA LEU A 163 -0.83 -6.85 0.74
C LEU A 163 -2.14 -6.95 1.52
N ALA A 164 -2.29 -6.19 2.61
CA ALA A 164 -3.53 -6.13 3.37
C ALA A 164 -4.69 -5.63 2.51
N SER A 165 -4.47 -4.56 1.73
CA SER A 165 -5.50 -3.99 0.84
C SER A 165 -5.96 -4.97 -0.25
N VAL A 166 -5.05 -5.85 -0.71
CA VAL A 166 -5.39 -6.90 -1.69
C VAL A 166 -6.08 -8.09 -1.03
N LYS A 167 -5.59 -8.56 0.13
CA LYS A 167 -6.10 -9.77 0.80
C LYS A 167 -7.42 -9.56 1.53
N GLU A 168 -7.66 -8.38 2.09
CA GLU A 168 -8.86 -8.10 2.89
C GLU A 168 -10.11 -7.82 2.02
N ALA A 169 -10.43 -8.75 1.12
CA ALA A 169 -11.64 -8.66 0.30
C ALA A 169 -12.92 -8.62 1.15
N ASP A 170 -12.99 -9.46 2.19
CA ASP A 170 -14.16 -9.57 3.07
C ASP A 170 -14.45 -8.28 3.83
N THR A 171 -13.40 -7.63 4.37
CA THR A 171 -13.53 -6.34 5.05
C THR A 171 -14.14 -5.31 4.11
N HIS A 172 -13.68 -5.24 2.86
CA HIS A 172 -14.22 -4.29 1.90
C HIS A 172 -15.61 -4.65 1.39
N ALA A 173 -15.95 -5.94 1.29
CA ALA A 173 -17.30 -6.37 0.99
C ALA A 173 -18.28 -5.87 2.07
N LEU A 174 -17.93 -6.02 3.35
CA LEU A 174 -18.68 -5.47 4.47
C LEU A 174 -18.84 -3.95 4.35
N TRP A 175 -17.74 -3.23 4.04
CA TRP A 175 -17.81 -1.77 3.86
C TRP A 175 -18.67 -1.35 2.67
N ALA A 176 -18.68 -2.13 1.58
CA ALA A 176 -19.54 -1.86 0.44
C ALA A 176 -21.02 -2.00 0.82
N THR A 177 -21.38 -3.03 1.60
CA THR A 177 -22.73 -3.20 2.15
C THR A 177 -23.13 -2.02 3.04
N ILE A 178 -22.24 -1.58 3.94
CA ILE A 178 -22.52 -0.44 4.82
C ILE A 178 -22.74 0.84 4.00
N LYS A 179 -21.89 1.12 3.01
CA LYS A 179 -22.05 2.29 2.11
C LYS A 179 -23.38 2.28 1.37
N GLN A 180 -23.82 1.11 0.87
CA GLN A 180 -25.13 1.00 0.22
C GLN A 180 -26.28 1.32 1.17
N SER A 181 -26.16 0.93 2.45
CA SER A 181 -27.20 1.17 3.45
C SER A 181 -27.33 2.64 3.86
N ASP A 182 -26.22 3.35 4.13
CA ASP A 182 -26.23 4.78 4.50
C ASP A 182 -26.79 5.64 3.36
N VAL A 183 -26.39 5.35 2.12
CA VAL A 183 -26.93 6.07 0.97
C VAL A 183 -28.43 5.83 0.85
N ARG A 184 -28.92 4.59 0.97
CA ARG A 184 -30.36 4.29 0.94
C ARG A 184 -31.15 5.02 2.03
N GLN A 185 -30.58 5.19 3.23
CA GLN A 185 -31.21 5.94 4.31
C GLN A 185 -31.32 7.44 4.00
N ARG A 186 -30.27 8.07 3.44
CA ARG A 186 -30.32 9.49 3.07
C ARG A 186 -31.36 9.81 2.01
N PHE A 187 -31.53 8.93 1.02
CA PHE A 187 -32.57 9.13 0.00
C PHE A 187 -33.98 8.98 0.57
N ARG A 188 -34.20 8.13 1.58
CA ARG A 188 -35.51 8.04 2.26
C ARG A 188 -35.85 9.32 3.02
N LEU A 189 -34.89 9.90 3.76
CA LEU A 189 -35.12 11.14 4.51
C LEU A 189 -35.41 12.34 3.58
N ASN A 190 -34.73 12.42 2.43
CA ASN A 190 -34.99 13.51 1.48
C ASN A 190 -36.35 13.39 0.76
N HIS A 191 -36.92 12.19 0.64
CA HIS A 191 -38.21 12.00 -0.05
C HIS A 191 -39.41 12.41 0.82
N GLU A 192 -39.34 12.26 2.15
CA GLU A 192 -40.43 12.69 3.04
C GLU A 192 -40.43 14.20 3.30
N ASP A 193 -39.26 14.86 3.24
CA ASP A 193 -39.16 16.32 3.44
C ASP A 193 -39.41 17.14 2.16
N PHE A 194 -39.28 16.54 0.96
CA PHE A 194 -39.52 17.25 -0.31
C PHE A 194 -40.99 17.66 -0.51
N GLY A 195 -41.94 17.04 0.21
CA GLY A 195 -43.35 17.40 0.16
C GLY A 195 -43.71 18.69 0.90
N LYS A 196 -42.81 19.28 1.71
CA LYS A 196 -43.15 20.39 2.62
C LYS A 196 -42.34 21.68 2.44
N SER A 197 -41.32 21.70 1.58
CA SER A 197 -40.40 22.86 1.50
C SER A 197 -40.01 23.22 0.07
N LEU A 198 -40.87 24.00 -0.59
CA LEU A 198 -40.64 24.53 -1.94
C LEU A 198 -40.11 25.98 -1.93
N THR A 199 -39.60 26.50 -0.82
CA THR A 199 -39.25 27.94 -0.74
C THR A 199 -37.81 28.31 -0.40
N ARG A 200 -36.87 27.39 -0.10
CA ARG A 200 -35.45 27.79 0.07
C ARG A 200 -34.44 26.72 -0.38
N PRO A 201 -33.41 27.09 -1.18
CA PRO A 201 -32.36 26.17 -1.59
C PRO A 201 -31.45 25.80 -0.40
N PRO A 202 -31.09 24.52 -0.22
CA PRO A 202 -30.21 24.10 0.86
C PRO A 202 -28.74 24.44 0.58
N PRO A 203 -27.94 24.78 1.62
CA PRO A 203 -26.52 25.04 1.47
C PRO A 203 -25.73 23.74 1.22
N LEU A 204 -24.97 23.71 0.12
CA LEU A 204 -24.01 22.65 -0.22
C LEU A 204 -22.96 22.48 0.90
N LYS A 205 -23.09 21.44 1.72
CA LYS A 205 -22.04 21.04 2.69
C LYS A 205 -21.24 19.83 2.21
N ARG A 206 -19.91 19.99 2.35
CA ARG A 206 -18.80 19.20 1.79
C ARG A 206 -18.78 17.74 2.24
N GLY A 207 -18.90 16.80 1.29
CA GLY A 207 -18.76 15.35 1.49
C GLY A 207 -17.33 14.80 1.68
N LYS A 208 -16.30 15.65 1.85
CA LYS A 208 -14.88 15.21 1.92
C LYS A 208 -14.43 14.65 3.28
N MET A 209 -15.25 14.71 4.33
CA MET A 209 -14.79 14.46 5.69
C MET A 209 -14.66 12.96 6.07
N PHE A 210 -15.33 12.06 5.34
CA PHE A 210 -15.38 10.64 5.71
C PHE A 210 -14.09 9.88 5.34
N TRP A 211 -13.51 10.15 4.16
CA TRP A 211 -12.31 9.47 3.68
C TRP A 211 -11.04 9.80 4.48
N VAL A 212 -10.93 11.04 4.98
CA VAL A 212 -9.81 11.45 5.84
C VAL A 212 -9.82 10.69 7.17
N LYS A 213 -11.00 10.41 7.74
CA LYS A 213 -11.12 9.60 8.97
C LYS A 213 -10.78 8.14 8.73
N PHE A 214 -11.16 7.57 7.57
CA PHE A 214 -10.83 6.19 7.21
C PHE A 214 -9.32 5.96 7.06
N HIS A 215 -8.61 6.83 6.34
CA HIS A 215 -7.15 6.76 6.25
C HIS A 215 -6.47 6.86 7.62
N ARG A 216 -7.02 7.67 8.53
CA ARG A 216 -6.50 7.79 9.90
C ARG A 216 -6.74 6.51 10.71
N TYR A 217 -7.87 5.85 10.54
CA TYR A 217 -8.22 4.63 11.27
C TYR A 217 -7.45 3.41 10.77
N VAL A 218 -7.36 3.21 9.45
CA VAL A 218 -6.56 2.12 8.86
C VAL A 218 -5.07 2.36 9.12
N GLY A 219 -4.61 3.61 9.05
CA GLY A 219 -3.25 3.98 9.43
C GLY A 219 -2.94 3.65 10.90
N GLN A 220 -3.86 3.93 11.83
CA GLN A 220 -3.69 3.57 13.24
C GLN A 220 -3.72 2.05 13.47
N TYR A 221 -4.59 1.31 12.78
CA TYR A 221 -4.65 -0.15 12.90
C TYR A 221 -3.37 -0.83 12.38
N LEU A 222 -2.91 -0.44 11.19
CA LEU A 222 -1.67 -0.97 10.60
C LEU A 222 -0.43 -0.56 11.41
N TYR A 223 -0.39 0.67 11.94
CA TYR A 223 0.72 1.11 12.78
C TYR A 223 0.76 0.33 14.11
N ARG A 224 -0.40 0.02 14.70
CA ARG A 224 -0.46 -0.76 15.95
C ARG A 224 0.00 -2.20 15.75
N TYR A 225 -0.37 -2.83 14.63
CA TYR A 225 0.12 -4.17 14.27
C TYR A 225 1.63 -4.18 13.98
N SER A 226 2.13 -3.21 13.20
CA SER A 226 3.56 -3.14 12.86
C SER A 226 4.44 -2.81 14.07
N VAL A 227 3.97 -2.00 15.02
CA VAL A 227 4.71 -1.67 16.25
C VAL A 227 4.67 -2.81 17.28
N GLN A 228 3.59 -3.60 17.36
CA GLN A 228 3.53 -4.74 18.28
C GLN A 228 4.49 -5.88 17.89
N GLU A 229 4.84 -6.03 16.61
CA GLU A 229 5.83 -7.03 16.17
C GLU A 229 7.29 -6.61 16.41
N VAL A 230 7.60 -5.30 16.42
CA VAL A 230 8.98 -4.82 16.56
C VAL A 230 9.47 -4.76 18.01
N VAL A 231 8.55 -4.64 18.99
CA VAL A 231 8.91 -4.49 20.41
C VAL A 231 9.07 -5.85 21.14
N GLY A 232 8.66 -6.96 20.51
CA GLY A 232 8.92 -8.30 21.02
C GLY A 232 10.23 -8.85 20.45
N HIS A 233 11.22 -9.12 21.30
CA HIS A 233 12.55 -9.67 20.95
C HIS A 233 12.57 -11.10 20.32
N ARG A 234 11.49 -11.52 19.66
CA ARG A 234 11.47 -12.70 18.80
C ARG A 234 11.17 -12.22 17.39
N VAL A 235 12.14 -12.36 16.50
CA VAL A 235 11.91 -12.33 15.05
C VAL A 235 11.05 -13.55 14.74
N VAL A 236 9.74 -13.42 14.92
CA VAL A 236 8.77 -14.33 14.37
C VAL A 236 8.71 -13.98 12.90
N ASP A 237 9.00 -14.95 12.06
CA ASP A 237 8.96 -14.83 10.61
C ASP A 237 7.61 -14.22 10.19
N PRO A 238 7.56 -12.96 9.68
CA PRO A 238 6.31 -12.23 9.45
C PRO A 238 5.41 -12.90 8.39
N PHE A 239 5.95 -13.90 7.68
CA PHE A 239 5.25 -14.67 6.66
C PHE A 239 4.67 -16.00 7.16
N ARG A 240 4.87 -16.36 8.45
CA ARG A 240 4.31 -17.59 9.05
C ARG A 240 3.16 -17.36 10.02
N VAL A 241 2.43 -16.25 9.88
CA VAL A 241 1.07 -16.14 10.44
C VAL A 241 0.12 -16.88 9.51
N SER A 242 0.08 -18.21 9.67
CA SER A 242 -1.00 -19.02 9.10
C SER A 242 -2.28 -18.60 9.81
N LEU A 243 -3.07 -17.74 9.18
CA LEU A 243 -4.44 -17.44 9.58
C LEU A 243 -5.25 -18.73 9.43
N SER A 244 -5.24 -19.56 10.48
CA SER A 244 -6.21 -20.63 10.66
C SER A 244 -7.57 -19.99 10.95
N PHE A 245 -8.23 -19.49 9.90
CA PHE A 245 -9.66 -19.22 9.95
C PHE A 245 -10.37 -20.57 10.08
N HIS A 246 -10.75 -20.90 11.30
CA HIS A 246 -11.64 -22.01 11.60
C HIS A 246 -12.93 -21.83 10.78
N LYS A 247 -13.24 -22.82 9.93
CA LYS A 247 -14.58 -23.01 9.37
C LYS A 247 -15.57 -23.07 10.53
N LEU A 248 -16.38 -22.03 10.67
CA LEU A 248 -17.69 -22.13 11.30
C LEU A 248 -18.67 -22.42 10.16
N GLN A 249 -19.02 -23.70 10.01
CA GLN A 249 -20.29 -24.12 9.41
C GLN A 249 -21.32 -24.21 10.54
#